data_AF-A0A2U2DRX1-F1
#
_entry.id   AF-A0A2U2DRX1-F1
#
_cell.length_a   1.000
_cell.length_b   1.000
_cell.length_c   1.000
_cell.angle_alpha   90.00
_cell.angle_beta   90.00
_cell.angle_gamma   90.00
#
_symmetry.space_group_name_H-M   'P 1'
#
loop_
_entity.id
_entity.type
_entity.pdbx_description
1 polymer ?
#
loop_
_entity_poly.entity_id
_entity_poly.type
_entity_poly.pdbx_seq_one_letter_code
_entity_poly.pdbx_strand_id
1 'polypeptide(L)' 'MVSRARQAEDRDDALAAEAKALGIDRAQIATHDLAAAIKAEKERRWRIENADAIRAANEYIEKHGLPFAEYRRF' A
#
# COMPACT_ATOMS: atom_id res chain seq x y z
N MET A 1 -15.28 -25.96 28.45
CA MET A 1 -14.35 -24.85 28.17
C MET A 1 -14.07 -24.86 26.68
N VAL A 2 -14.67 -23.94 25.90
CA VAL A 2 -14.51 -23.95 24.43
C VAL A 2 -13.11 -23.43 24.09
N SER A 3 -12.38 -24.16 23.23
CA SER A 3 -11.03 -23.79 22.81
C SER A 3 -11.03 -22.48 22.02
N ARG A 4 -9.99 -21.66 22.21
CA ARG A 4 -9.79 -20.37 21.53
C ARG A 4 -9.78 -20.49 19.99
N ALA A 5 -9.31 -21.63 19.48
CA ALA A 5 -9.32 -21.92 18.04
C ALA A 5 -10.75 -22.02 17.49
N ARG A 6 -11.65 -22.66 18.25
CA ARG A 6 -13.05 -22.84 17.85
C ARG A 6 -13.82 -21.52 17.86
N GLN A 7 -13.54 -20.65 18.83
CA GLN A 7 -14.11 -19.29 18.84
C GLN A 7 -13.67 -18.42 17.66
N ALA A 8 -12.43 -18.59 17.18
CA ALA A 8 -11.95 -17.85 16.02
C ALA A 8 -12.62 -18.33 14.73
N GLU A 9 -12.78 -19.65 14.58
CA GLU A 9 -13.49 -20.28 13.46
C GLU A 9 -14.97 -19.86 13.41
N ASP A 10 -15.66 -19.91 14.55
CA ASP A 10 -17.06 -19.46 14.66
C ASP A 10 -17.23 -17.99 14.26
N ARG A 11 -16.24 -17.13 14.54
CA ARG A 11 -16.26 -15.72 14.17
C ARG A 11 -16.02 -15.51 12.67
N ASP A 12 -15.08 -16.24 12.10
CA ASP A 12 -14.77 -16.15 10.67
C ASP A 12 -15.95 -16.62 9.81
N ASP A 13 -16.69 -17.63 10.29
CA ASP A 13 -17.93 -18.10 9.66
C ASP A 13 -19.06 -17.06 9.75
N ALA A 14 -19.23 -16.41 10.91
CA ALA A 14 -20.21 -15.34 11.08
C ALA A 14 -19.95 -14.17 10.12
N LEU A 15 -18.69 -13.74 10.00
CA LEU A 15 -18.28 -12.68 9.07
C LEU A 15 -18.45 -13.09 7.60
N ALA A 16 -18.20 -14.35 7.26
CA ALA A 16 -18.42 -14.87 5.91
C ALA A 16 -19.90 -14.86 5.53
N ALA A 17 -20.78 -15.24 6.46
CA ALA A 17 -22.23 -15.20 6.26
C ALA A 17 -22.73 -13.76 6.07
N GLU A 18 -22.26 -12.82 6.88
CA GLU A 18 -22.61 -11.40 6.77
C GLU A 18 -22.11 -10.79 5.44
N ALA A 19 -20.86 -11.05 5.06
CA ALA A 19 -20.30 -10.59 3.79
C ALA A 19 -21.14 -11.09 2.61
N LYS A 20 -21.54 -12.37 2.62
CA LYS A 20 -22.41 -12.94 1.59
C LYS A 20 -23.79 -12.27 1.56
N ALA A 21 -24.39 -12.01 2.72
CA ALA A 21 -25.68 -11.33 2.82
C ALA A 21 -25.63 -9.89 2.27
N LEU A 22 -24.48 -9.22 2.41
CA LEU A 22 -24.23 -7.86 1.93
C LEU A 22 -23.69 -7.81 0.49
N GLY A 23 -23.49 -8.96 -0.17
CA GLY A 23 -22.91 -9.02 -1.52
C GLY A 23 -21.44 -8.59 -1.58
N ILE A 24 -20.72 -8.67 -0.47
CA ILE A 24 -19.32 -8.32 -0.35
C ILE A 24 -18.46 -9.50 -0.80
N ASP A 25 -17.62 -9.27 -1.81
CA ASP A 25 -16.63 -10.26 -2.27
C ASP A 25 -15.37 -10.23 -1.40
N ARG A 26 -15.29 -11.16 -0.45
CA ARG A 26 -14.15 -11.32 0.45
C ARG A 26 -12.85 -11.66 -0.28
N ALA A 27 -12.91 -12.41 -1.37
CA ALA A 27 -11.72 -12.76 -2.14
C ALA A 27 -11.17 -11.54 -2.87
N GLN A 28 -12.06 -10.69 -3.40
CA GLN A 28 -11.67 -9.43 -4.01
C GLN A 28 -11.02 -8.48 -2.99
N ILE A 29 -11.61 -8.30 -1.81
CA ILE A 29 -11.05 -7.44 -0.75
C ILE A 29 -9.67 -7.95 -0.32
N ALA A 30 -9.55 -9.25 -0.02
CA ALA A 30 -8.28 -9.84 0.39
C ALA A 30 -7.19 -9.64 -0.68
N THR A 31 -7.55 -9.77 -1.96
CA THR A 31 -6.63 -9.54 -3.08
C THR A 31 -6.22 -8.07 -3.18
N HIS A 32 -7.16 -7.14 -3.07
CA HIS A 32 -6.89 -5.70 -3.09
C HIS A 32 -5.96 -5.28 -1.96
N ASP A 33 -6.25 -5.74 -0.74
CA ASP A 33 -5.49 -5.38 0.45
C ASP A 33 -4.07 -5.95 0.39
N LEU A 34 -3.92 -7.20 -0.09
CA LEU A 34 -2.62 -7.79 -0.34
C LEU A 34 -1.83 -7.02 -1.41
N ALA A 35 -2.47 -6.63 -2.51
CA ALA A 35 -1.83 -5.84 -3.56
C ALA A 35 -1.38 -4.46 -3.04
N ALA A 36 -2.19 -3.81 -2.21
CA ALA A 36 -1.86 -2.54 -1.57
C ALA A 36 -0.66 -2.69 -0.62
N ALA A 37 -0.63 -3.74 0.21
CA ALA A 37 0.48 -4.04 1.11
C ALA A 37 1.79 -4.30 0.33
N ILE A 38 1.73 -5.09 -0.75
CA ILE A 38 2.88 -5.36 -1.62
C ILE A 38 3.38 -4.07 -2.27
N LYS A 39 2.48 -3.23 -2.78
CA LYS A 39 2.83 -1.94 -3.38
C LYS A 39 3.53 -1.04 -2.38
N ALA A 40 2.98 -0.91 -1.17
CA ALA A 40 3.57 -0.09 -0.11
C ALA A 40 4.99 -0.55 0.26
N GLU A 41 5.21 -1.86 0.37
CA GLU A 41 6.55 -2.40 0.67
C GLU A 41 7.53 -2.19 -0.48
N LYS A 42 7.10 -2.34 -1.74
CA LYS A 42 7.92 -2.03 -2.92
C LYS A 42 8.32 -0.55 -2.94
N GLU A 43 7.37 0.36 -2.70
CA GLU A 43 7.66 1.79 -2.61
C GLU A 43 8.64 2.11 -1.47
N ARG A 44 8.48 1.48 -0.31
CA ARG A 44 9.40 1.65 0.83
C ARG A 44 10.82 1.23 0.43
N ARG A 45 10.99 0.07 -0.18
CA ARG A 45 12.30 -0.42 -0.65
C ARG A 45 12.90 0.49 -1.70
N TRP A 46 12.11 0.88 -2.70
CA TRP A 46 12.57 1.78 -3.75
C TRP A 46 13.05 3.12 -3.17
N ARG A 47 12.33 3.72 -2.21
CA ARG A 47 12.76 4.97 -1.55
C ARG A 47 14.09 4.81 -0.82
N ILE A 48 14.34 3.66 -0.19
CA ILE A 48 15.60 3.37 0.49
C ILE A 48 16.73 3.22 -0.54
N GLU A 49 16.51 2.40 -1.57
CA GLU A 49 17.48 2.14 -2.64
C GLU A 49 17.86 3.43 -3.40
N ASN A 50 16.91 4.36 -3.55
CA ASN A 50 17.10 5.59 -4.31
C ASN A 50 17.34 6.82 -3.42
N ALA A 51 17.52 6.65 -2.10
CA ALA A 51 17.63 7.76 -1.16
C ALA A 51 18.78 8.72 -1.52
N ASP A 52 19.94 8.17 -1.92
CA ASP A 52 21.11 8.97 -2.30
C ASP A 52 20.89 9.71 -3.62
N ALA A 53 20.24 9.07 -4.60
CA ALA A 53 19.91 9.72 -5.87
C ALA A 53 18.89 10.85 -5.68
N ILE A 54 17.88 10.64 -4.83
CA ILE A 54 16.91 11.67 -4.45
C ILE A 54 17.60 12.82 -3.74
N ARG A 55 18.51 12.54 -2.79
CA ARG A 55 19.29 13.58 -2.11
C ARG A 55 20.13 14.39 -3.10
N ALA A 56 20.87 13.73 -3.98
CA ALA A 56 21.68 14.39 -5.00
C ALA A 56 20.84 15.26 -5.94
N ALA A 57 19.66 14.77 -6.36
CA ALA A 57 18.72 15.54 -7.18
C ALA A 57 18.20 16.77 -6.44
N ASN A 58 17.84 16.64 -5.15
CA ASN A 58 17.38 17.76 -4.33
C ASN A 58 18.47 18.83 -4.15
N GLU A 59 19.71 18.41 -3.85
CA GLU A 59 20.86 19.32 -3.74
C GLU A 59 21.15 20.06 -5.05
N TYR A 60 21.01 19.37 -6.19
CA TYR A 60 21.15 20.02 -7.50
C TYR A 60 20.08 21.10 -7.70
N ILE A 61 18.82 20.79 -7.41
CA ILE A 61 17.70 21.73 -7.56
C ILE A 61 17.89 22.94 -6.63
N GLU A 62 18.38 22.74 -5.41
CA GLU A 62 18.66 23.82 -4.47
C GLU A 62 19.76 24.76 -4.99
N LYS A 63 20.82 24.21 -5.60
CA LYS A 63 21.96 24.98 -6.12
C LYS A 63 21.69 25.65 -7.47
N HIS A 64 20.92 25.00 -8.34
CA HIS A 64 20.80 25.38 -9.75
C HIS A 64 19.38 25.75 -10.18
N GLY A 65 18.40 25.59 -9.29
CA GLY A 65 16.98 25.71 -9.61
C GLY A 65 16.44 24.46 -10.31
N LEU A 66 15.14 24.50 -10.64
CA LEU A 66 14.48 23.41 -11.35
C LEU A 66 15.05 23.28 -12.78
N PRO A 67 15.57 22.10 -13.16
CA PRO A 67 15.98 21.84 -14.54
C PRO A 67 14.85 22.16 -15.51
N PHE A 68 15.18 22.81 -16.63
CA PHE A 68 14.24 23.11 -17.72
C PHE A 68 13.03 23.96 -17.33
N ALA A 69 13.07 24.64 -16.17
CA ALA A 69 11.98 25.52 -15.74
C ALA A 69 11.64 26.59 -16.79
N GLU A 70 12.63 27.05 -17.55
CA GLU A 70 12.50 28.01 -18.64
C GLU A 70 11.59 27.54 -19.80
N TYR A 71 11.42 26.23 -19.98
CA TYR A 71 10.56 25.65 -21.02
C TYR A 71 9.14 25.31 -20.53
N ARG A 72 8.84 25.56 -19.25
CA ARG A 72 7.53 25.25 -18.66
C ARG A 72 6.48 26.24 -19.19
N ARG A 73 5.61 25.77 -20.10
CA ARG A 73 4.45 26.52 -20.58
C ARG A 73 3.24 26.24 -19.68
N PHE A 74 2.73 27.26 -19.01
CA PHE A 74 1.45 27.26 -18.30
C PHE A 74 0.55 28.32 -18.90
#